data_AF-A0AA35T8Y3-F1
#
_entry.id   AF-A0AA35T8Y3-F1
#
_cell.length_a   1.000
_cell.length_b   1.000
_cell.length_c   1.000
_cell.angle_alpha   90.00
_cell.angle_beta   90.00
_cell.angle_gamma   90.00
#
_symmetry.space_group_name_H-M   'P 1'
#
loop_
_entity.id
_entity.type
_entity.pdbx_description
1 polymer ?
#
loop_
_entity_poly.entity_id
_entity_poly.type
_entity_poly.pdbx_seq_one_letter_code
_entity_poly.pdbx_strand_id
1 'polypeptide(L)'
;MNWVFAIIPLTDFDSEYGPFLVSPKSHKLMQVIDPDAHILDFTRPDREQLPPFIDPELKAGDLLVVNEHVWHEAPAGTATEDRCGIFNKYCAVDAPPAAGYYPYNPATLDALSDDGKRLIPVCFDKPITTTRLLIESSSDQESKFLLHRDAEAGCWELPGGEGWEEEKLVGWDVGARIGSLQELTQAQLGLEVSWMSYIEDVEEEDGICRVYGFSDETLDLDAFANGGYDWFTKSELQQRLGESDAICRAVDTWQQADVIRGKGKACHQSRHQFE
;
A
#
# COMPACT_ATOMS: atom_id res chain seq x y z
N MET A 1 -8.12 0.16 -10.32
CA MET A 1 -8.01 -0.69 -9.12
C MET A 1 -9.41 -1.14 -8.74
N ASN A 2 -9.61 -2.45 -8.57
CA ASN A 2 -10.94 -3.05 -8.37
C ASN A 2 -11.24 -3.17 -6.88
N TRP A 3 -11.52 -2.04 -6.26
CA TRP A 3 -11.73 -1.95 -4.81
C TRP A 3 -13.13 -1.47 -4.48
N VAL A 4 -13.64 -1.98 -3.36
CA VAL A 4 -14.98 -1.71 -2.86
C VAL A 4 -14.91 -1.33 -1.39
N PHE A 5 -15.62 -0.27 -1.02
CA PHE A 5 -15.89 0.07 0.35
C PHE A 5 -17.28 -0.41 0.75
N ALA A 6 -17.36 -1.06 1.91
CA ALA A 6 -18.61 -1.39 2.58
C ALA A 6 -18.69 -0.63 3.90
N ILE A 7 -19.73 0.16 4.06
CA ILE A 7 -19.94 1.04 5.21
C ILE A 7 -21.21 0.58 5.91
N ILE A 8 -21.10 0.29 7.21
CA ILE A 8 -22.20 -0.17 8.05
C ILE A 8 -22.32 0.79 9.24
N PRO A 9 -23.28 1.74 9.22
CA PRO A 9 -23.59 2.57 10.39
C PRO A 9 -23.95 1.73 11.63
N LEU A 10 -23.37 2.09 12.78
CA LEU A 10 -23.77 1.61 14.10
C LEU A 10 -24.68 2.63 14.83
N THR A 11 -24.68 3.88 14.36
CA THR A 11 -25.62 4.95 14.69
C THR A 11 -26.24 5.48 13.40
N ASP A 12 -27.39 6.17 13.49
CA ASP A 12 -27.93 6.86 12.32
C ASP A 12 -26.93 7.92 11.81
N PHE A 13 -26.73 7.98 10.50
CA PHE A 13 -25.89 9.00 9.86
C PHE A 13 -26.80 10.10 9.32
N ASP A 14 -27.38 10.88 10.23
CA ASP A 14 -28.29 11.98 9.92
C ASP A 14 -27.69 13.34 10.29
N SER A 15 -28.49 14.42 10.27
CA SER A 15 -28.00 15.76 10.62
C SER A 15 -27.53 15.90 12.07
N GLU A 16 -28.00 15.04 12.98
CA GLU A 16 -27.62 15.09 14.39
C GLU A 16 -26.23 14.49 14.60
N TYR A 17 -25.98 13.29 14.08
CA TYR A 17 -24.66 12.62 14.21
C TYR A 17 -23.67 12.98 13.09
N GLY A 18 -24.15 13.56 12.00
CA GLY A 18 -23.40 13.91 10.80
C GLY A 18 -23.66 12.89 9.68
N PRO A 19 -24.15 13.31 8.50
CA PRO A 19 -24.43 12.40 7.40
C PRO A 19 -23.15 11.86 6.74
N PHE A 20 -23.30 10.78 5.98
CA PHE A 20 -22.25 10.29 5.08
C PHE A 20 -22.64 10.58 3.63
N LEU A 21 -22.13 11.70 3.13
CA LEU A 21 -22.46 12.18 1.80
C LEU A 21 -21.62 11.48 0.74
N VAL A 22 -22.25 11.14 -0.39
CA VAL A 22 -21.56 10.55 -1.54
C VAL A 22 -21.85 11.36 -2.80
N SER A 23 -20.87 11.48 -3.69
CA SER A 23 -21.05 12.03 -5.03
C SER A 23 -21.23 10.88 -6.02
N PRO A 24 -22.46 10.54 -6.45
CA PRO A 24 -22.68 9.37 -7.30
C PRO A 24 -21.99 9.53 -8.65
N LYS A 25 -21.43 8.44 -9.20
CA LYS A 25 -20.68 8.42 -10.48
C LYS A 25 -19.34 9.18 -10.50
N SER A 26 -18.92 9.82 -9.41
CA SER A 26 -17.61 10.49 -9.30
C SER A 26 -16.42 9.57 -9.59
N HIS A 27 -16.53 8.26 -9.28
CA HIS A 27 -15.52 7.25 -9.64
C HIS A 27 -15.21 7.17 -11.15
N LYS A 28 -16.07 7.72 -12.02
CA LYS A 28 -15.86 7.76 -13.48
C LYS A 28 -15.02 8.94 -13.96
N LEU A 29 -14.71 9.89 -13.06
CA LEU A 29 -13.92 11.08 -13.39
C LEU A 29 -12.41 10.79 -13.42
N MET A 30 -11.99 9.68 -12.81
CA MET A 30 -10.60 9.22 -12.87
C MET A 30 -10.43 8.23 -14.00
N GLN A 31 -9.36 8.40 -14.77
CA GLN A 31 -8.95 7.50 -15.83
C GLN A 31 -7.55 6.99 -15.52
N VAL A 32 -7.31 5.72 -15.84
CA VAL A 32 -5.95 5.16 -15.81
C VAL A 32 -5.13 5.88 -16.88
N ILE A 33 -3.97 6.43 -16.51
CA ILE A 33 -3.13 7.23 -17.41
C ILE A 33 -2.52 6.33 -18.50
N ASP A 34 -1.98 5.19 -18.09
CA ASP A 34 -1.43 4.16 -18.97
C ASP A 34 -1.89 2.77 -18.48
N PRO A 35 -2.82 2.11 -19.21
CA PRO A 35 -3.32 0.79 -18.85
C PRO A 35 -2.30 -0.34 -18.96
N ASP A 36 -1.23 -0.13 -19.75
CA ASP A 36 -0.18 -1.13 -19.98
C ASP A 36 1.00 -0.94 -19.02
N ALA A 37 0.99 0.12 -18.20
CA ALA A 37 2.01 0.38 -17.20
C ALA A 37 2.01 -0.69 -16.10
N HIS A 38 3.22 -1.07 -15.67
CA HIS A 38 3.41 -1.99 -14.55
C HIS A 38 2.78 -1.47 -13.24
N ILE A 39 2.84 -0.15 -13.03
CA ILE A 39 2.28 0.56 -11.89
C ILE A 39 1.22 1.52 -12.39
N LEU A 40 -0.03 1.30 -12.00
CA LEU A 40 -1.14 2.13 -12.47
C LEU A 40 -1.19 3.46 -11.72
N ASP A 41 -1.39 4.52 -12.48
CA ASP A 41 -1.64 5.87 -11.99
C ASP A 41 -2.94 6.42 -12.60
N PHE A 42 -3.54 7.38 -11.90
CA PHE A 42 -4.82 7.95 -12.28
C PHE A 42 -4.68 9.44 -12.57
N THR A 43 -5.44 9.91 -13.56
CA THR A 43 -5.61 11.34 -13.78
C THR A 43 -6.11 12.01 -12.51
N ARG A 44 -5.56 13.19 -12.18
CA ARG A 44 -6.11 14.01 -11.10
C ARG A 44 -7.58 14.33 -11.42
N PRO A 45 -8.54 13.93 -10.56
CA PRO A 45 -9.95 14.25 -10.76
C PRO A 45 -10.18 15.76 -10.68
N ASP A 46 -11.08 16.26 -11.54
CA ASP A 46 -11.53 17.66 -11.52
C ASP A 46 -12.71 17.81 -10.56
N ARG A 47 -12.51 18.59 -9.47
CA ARG A 47 -13.54 18.84 -8.46
C ARG A 47 -14.76 19.56 -9.05
N GLU A 48 -14.58 20.39 -10.08
CA GLU A 48 -15.66 21.14 -10.71
C GLU A 48 -16.61 20.23 -11.51
N GLN A 49 -16.17 19.03 -11.88
CA GLN A 49 -16.95 18.04 -12.60
C GLN A 49 -17.70 17.06 -11.67
N LEU A 50 -17.54 17.20 -10.36
CA LEU A 50 -18.22 16.32 -9.41
C LEU A 50 -19.73 16.50 -9.48
N PRO A 51 -20.49 15.40 -9.62
CA PRO A 51 -21.91 15.42 -9.35
C PRO A 51 -22.19 15.92 -7.92
N PRO A 52 -23.35 16.55 -7.67
CA PRO A 52 -23.73 16.97 -6.33
C PRO A 52 -23.62 15.81 -5.34
N PHE A 53 -23.11 16.12 -4.15
CA PHE A 53 -23.18 15.21 -3.02
C PHE A 53 -24.64 14.99 -2.61
N ILE A 54 -24.99 13.74 -2.37
CA ILE A 54 -26.30 13.33 -1.85
C ILE A 54 -26.13 12.67 -0.49
N ASP A 55 -27.15 12.79 0.35
CA ASP A 55 -27.29 12.01 1.57
C ASP A 55 -28.06 10.72 1.24
N PRO A 56 -27.47 9.53 1.42
CA PRO A 56 -28.19 8.27 1.30
C PRO A 56 -29.13 7.98 2.48
N GLU A 57 -29.13 8.83 3.52
CA GLU A 57 -29.97 8.74 4.72
C GLU A 57 -29.75 7.44 5.52
N LEU A 58 -28.50 6.98 5.62
CA LEU A 58 -28.14 5.70 6.22
C LEU A 58 -28.56 5.59 7.70
N LYS A 59 -29.26 4.51 8.04
CA LYS A 59 -29.71 4.18 9.40
C LYS A 59 -28.87 3.06 10.00
N ALA A 60 -28.83 2.99 11.33
CA ALA A 60 -28.08 1.94 12.02
C ALA A 60 -28.45 0.53 11.48
N GLY A 61 -27.44 -0.21 11.04
CA GLY A 61 -27.61 -1.54 10.44
C GLY A 61 -27.78 -1.57 8.92
N ASP A 62 -27.92 -0.42 8.25
CA ASP A 62 -27.90 -0.35 6.79
C ASP A 62 -26.51 -0.71 6.23
N LEU A 63 -26.44 -0.94 4.92
CA LEU A 63 -25.20 -1.23 4.20
C LEU A 63 -25.09 -0.33 2.97
N LEU A 64 -24.05 0.49 2.94
CA LEU A 64 -23.65 1.23 1.74
C LEU A 64 -22.44 0.55 1.10
N VAL A 65 -22.59 0.17 -0.17
CA VAL A 65 -21.50 -0.37 -1.00
C VAL A 65 -21.16 0.63 -2.08
N VAL A 66 -19.90 1.08 -2.11
CA VAL A 66 -19.40 2.04 -3.10
C VAL A 66 -18.06 1.59 -3.67
N ASN A 67 -17.78 2.01 -4.91
CA ASN A 67 -16.45 1.87 -5.48
C ASN A 67 -15.47 2.78 -4.69
N GLU A 68 -14.24 2.33 -4.43
CA GLU A 68 -13.23 3.10 -3.67
C GLU A 68 -13.00 4.52 -4.20
N HIS A 69 -13.13 4.70 -5.51
CA HIS A 69 -12.93 5.97 -6.19
C HIS A 69 -14.15 6.91 -6.10
N VAL A 70 -15.22 6.51 -5.42
CA VAL A 70 -16.36 7.41 -5.14
C VAL A 70 -15.95 8.46 -4.12
N TRP A 71 -16.07 9.72 -4.53
CA TRP A 71 -15.93 10.86 -3.63
C TRP A 71 -17.04 10.86 -2.59
N HIS A 72 -16.64 11.06 -1.35
CA HIS A 72 -17.52 11.10 -0.20
C HIS A 72 -17.05 12.15 0.80
N GLU A 73 -17.99 12.71 1.55
CA GLU A 73 -17.74 13.69 2.60
C GLU A 73 -18.51 13.26 3.85
N ALA A 74 -17.89 13.41 5.01
CA ALA A 74 -18.48 12.94 6.27
C ALA A 74 -18.56 14.11 7.27
N PRO A 75 -19.33 15.17 6.96
CA PRO A 75 -19.40 16.39 7.77
C PRO A 75 -19.83 16.09 9.21
N ALA A 76 -19.41 16.96 10.13
CA ALA A 76 -19.78 16.85 11.53
C ALA A 76 -21.27 17.11 11.74
N GLY A 77 -21.86 16.37 12.67
CA GLY A 77 -23.19 16.65 13.21
C GLY A 77 -23.18 17.67 14.35
N THR A 78 -24.29 17.75 15.06
CA THR A 78 -24.47 18.59 16.25
C THR A 78 -24.40 17.81 17.56
N ALA A 79 -24.43 16.48 17.51
CA ALA A 79 -24.37 15.60 18.67
C ALA A 79 -23.07 15.78 19.46
N THR A 80 -23.15 15.53 20.77
CA THR A 80 -21.96 15.45 21.64
C THR A 80 -21.37 14.04 21.67
N GLU A 81 -22.15 13.06 21.22
CA GLU A 81 -21.85 11.66 21.12
C GLU A 81 -21.15 11.33 19.79
N ASP A 82 -20.34 10.27 19.79
CA ASP A 82 -19.62 9.82 18.62
C ASP A 82 -20.55 9.21 17.56
N ARG A 83 -20.32 9.56 16.29
CA ARG A 83 -20.88 8.85 15.14
C ARG A 83 -20.04 7.60 14.88
N CYS A 84 -20.66 6.43 15.02
CA CYS A 84 -19.95 5.15 14.93
C CYS A 84 -20.38 4.33 13.71
N GLY A 85 -19.42 3.67 13.06
CA GLY A 85 -19.68 2.79 11.93
C GLY A 85 -18.52 1.82 11.69
N ILE A 86 -18.80 0.75 10.95
CA ILE A 86 -17.80 -0.18 10.44
C ILE A 86 -17.46 0.22 9.01
N PHE A 87 -16.17 0.33 8.72
CA PHE A 87 -15.66 0.68 7.41
C PHE A 87 -14.73 -0.43 6.92
N ASN A 88 -15.20 -1.22 5.95
CA ASN A 88 -14.44 -2.32 5.36
C ASN A 88 -13.96 -1.95 3.96
N LYS A 89 -12.66 -2.15 3.70
CA LYS A 89 -12.05 -2.06 2.37
C LYS A 89 -11.81 -3.45 1.83
N TYR A 90 -12.36 -3.75 0.66
CA TYR A 90 -12.13 -4.99 -0.05
C TYR A 90 -11.32 -4.70 -1.31
N CYS A 91 -10.22 -5.40 -1.46
CA CYS A 91 -9.41 -5.42 -2.67
C CYS A 91 -9.64 -6.73 -3.45
N ALA A 92 -9.45 -6.69 -4.76
CA ALA A 92 -9.31 -7.90 -5.54
C ALA A 92 -7.97 -8.58 -5.22
N VAL A 93 -7.90 -9.91 -5.37
CA VAL A 93 -6.70 -10.71 -5.06
C VAL A 93 -5.50 -10.27 -5.89
N ASP A 94 -5.76 -9.88 -7.14
CA ASP A 94 -4.80 -9.35 -8.11
C ASP A 94 -4.51 -7.85 -7.94
N ALA A 95 -5.07 -7.18 -6.93
CA ALA A 95 -4.89 -5.74 -6.73
C ALA A 95 -4.62 -5.40 -5.26
N PRO A 96 -3.48 -5.83 -4.69
CA PRO A 96 -3.20 -5.69 -3.25
C PRO A 96 -3.11 -4.22 -2.79
N PRO A 97 -3.33 -3.96 -1.48
CA PRO A 97 -3.13 -2.64 -0.88
C PRO A 97 -1.72 -2.15 -1.07
N ALA A 98 -1.55 -0.97 -1.68
CA ALA A 98 -0.22 -0.39 -1.89
C ALA A 98 0.56 -0.18 -0.58
N ALA A 99 -0.14 0.04 0.53
CA ALA A 99 0.44 0.18 1.87
C ALA A 99 0.68 -1.17 2.60
N GLY A 100 0.13 -2.27 2.09
CA GLY A 100 0.16 -3.60 2.69
C GLY A 100 -1.11 -3.97 3.44
N TYR A 101 -1.26 -5.27 3.74
CA TYR A 101 -2.45 -5.79 4.42
C TYR A 101 -2.45 -5.45 5.92
N TYR A 102 -3.64 -5.44 6.52
CA TYR A 102 -3.78 -5.37 7.96
C TYR A 102 -3.31 -6.68 8.61
N PRO A 103 -2.49 -6.64 9.68
CA PRO A 103 -1.94 -7.82 10.31
C PRO A 103 -2.98 -8.52 11.19
N TYR A 104 -3.77 -9.43 10.63
CA TYR A 104 -4.65 -10.29 11.40
C TYR A 104 -3.87 -11.42 12.06
N ASN A 105 -4.27 -11.83 13.27
CA ASN A 105 -3.62 -12.94 13.96
C ASN A 105 -4.23 -14.30 13.54
N PRO A 106 -3.50 -15.42 13.73
CA PRO A 106 -3.99 -16.76 13.38
C PRO A 106 -5.29 -17.14 14.11
N ALA A 107 -5.48 -16.69 15.35
CA ALA A 107 -6.72 -16.94 16.09
C ALA A 107 -7.95 -16.32 15.41
N THR A 108 -7.79 -15.17 14.75
CA THR A 108 -8.85 -14.54 13.95
C THR A 108 -9.16 -15.38 12.72
N LEU A 109 -8.13 -15.88 12.03
CA LEU A 109 -8.28 -16.76 10.87
C LEU A 109 -9.01 -18.06 11.24
N ASP A 110 -8.64 -18.68 12.36
CA ASP A 110 -9.22 -19.93 12.84
C ASP A 110 -10.68 -19.78 13.29
N ALA A 111 -11.10 -18.57 13.68
CA ALA A 111 -12.49 -18.28 14.03
C ALA A 111 -13.41 -18.13 12.81
N LEU A 112 -12.85 -17.97 11.60
CA LEU A 112 -13.62 -17.79 10.38
C LEU A 112 -13.99 -19.13 9.71
N SER A 113 -15.12 -19.11 8.99
CA SER A 113 -15.43 -20.16 8.01
C SER A 113 -14.38 -20.18 6.90
N ASP A 114 -14.33 -21.28 6.13
CA ASP A 114 -13.40 -21.38 5.00
C ASP A 114 -13.59 -20.27 3.96
N ASP A 115 -14.84 -19.84 3.72
CA ASP A 115 -15.11 -18.67 2.87
C ASP A 115 -14.64 -17.36 3.52
N GLY A 116 -14.78 -17.23 4.84
CA GLY A 116 -14.32 -16.05 5.58
C GLY A 116 -12.80 -15.90 5.59
N LYS A 117 -12.06 -17.01 5.67
CA LYS A 117 -10.58 -17.00 5.63
C LYS A 117 -10.03 -16.36 4.35
N ARG A 118 -10.77 -16.44 3.24
CA ARG A 118 -10.40 -15.81 1.97
C ARG A 118 -10.41 -14.28 2.01
N LEU A 119 -11.06 -13.68 3.01
CA LEU A 119 -11.15 -12.22 3.18
C LEU A 119 -9.94 -11.64 3.92
N ILE A 120 -9.15 -12.47 4.61
CA ILE A 120 -7.96 -12.05 5.36
C ILE A 120 -6.75 -12.89 4.93
N PRO A 121 -6.27 -12.70 3.69
CA PRO A 121 -5.29 -13.60 3.07
C PRO A 121 -3.91 -13.58 3.73
N VAL A 122 -3.61 -12.57 4.55
CA VAL A 122 -2.33 -12.41 5.26
C VAL A 122 -2.61 -12.45 6.76
N CYS A 123 -1.97 -13.39 7.46
CA CYS A 123 -2.11 -13.57 8.90
C CYS A 123 -0.76 -13.95 9.51
N PHE A 124 -0.39 -13.30 10.61
CA PHE A 124 0.82 -13.61 11.38
C PHE A 124 0.64 -13.13 12.83
N ASP A 125 1.38 -13.72 13.76
CA ASP A 125 1.32 -13.41 15.20
C ASP A 125 2.49 -12.54 15.69
N LYS A 126 3.44 -12.23 14.80
CA LYS A 126 4.61 -11.39 15.07
C LYS A 126 4.37 -9.93 14.65
N PRO A 127 5.00 -8.96 15.31
CA PRO A 127 4.95 -7.57 14.88
C PRO A 127 5.72 -7.35 13.56
N ILE A 128 5.32 -6.34 12.79
CA ILE A 128 6.12 -5.84 11.66
C ILE A 128 7.24 -4.97 12.24
N THR A 129 8.46 -5.50 12.25
CA THR A 129 9.64 -4.89 12.88
C THR A 129 10.60 -4.28 11.87
N THR A 130 10.65 -4.84 10.65
CA THR A 130 11.55 -4.38 9.60
C THR A 130 10.79 -4.08 8.31
N THR A 131 11.43 -3.28 7.46
CA THR A 131 10.91 -2.92 6.15
C THR A 131 12.04 -2.86 5.14
N ARG A 132 11.76 -3.23 3.89
CA ARG A 132 12.73 -3.33 2.81
C ARG A 132 12.16 -2.83 1.49
N LEU A 133 13.00 -2.20 0.67
CA LEU A 133 12.62 -1.65 -0.63
C LEU A 133 13.32 -2.42 -1.76
N LEU A 134 12.52 -3.07 -2.60
CA LEU A 134 12.95 -3.53 -3.91
C LEU A 134 12.95 -2.34 -4.89
N ILE A 135 14.13 -1.88 -5.28
CA ILE A 135 14.29 -0.79 -6.26
C ILE A 135 14.58 -1.40 -7.62
N GLU A 136 13.69 -1.19 -8.57
CA GLU A 136 13.84 -1.60 -9.96
C GLU A 136 14.26 -0.39 -10.82
N SER A 137 15.32 -0.58 -11.60
CA SER A 137 15.58 0.25 -12.78
C SER A 137 14.99 -0.43 -14.01
N SER A 138 14.04 0.25 -14.64
CA SER A 138 13.37 -0.18 -15.88
C SER A 138 13.93 0.52 -17.13
N SER A 139 15.07 1.21 -17.02
CA SER A 139 15.65 2.01 -18.11
C SER A 139 16.35 1.19 -19.19
N ASP A 140 16.73 -0.06 -18.88
CA ASP A 140 17.45 -0.98 -19.78
C ASP A 140 16.51 -2.00 -20.44
N GLN A 141 17.02 -2.77 -21.42
CA GLN A 141 16.28 -3.89 -22.03
C GLN A 141 15.91 -5.00 -21.03
N GLU A 142 16.62 -5.08 -19.91
CA GLU A 142 16.38 -6.01 -18.83
C GLU A 142 16.38 -5.25 -17.50
N SER A 143 15.34 -5.47 -16.69
CA SER A 143 15.22 -4.88 -15.36
C SER A 143 16.41 -5.25 -14.47
N LYS A 144 16.91 -4.27 -13.72
CA LYS A 144 17.93 -4.48 -12.70
C LYS A 144 17.42 -4.04 -11.33
N PHE A 145 17.91 -4.72 -10.30
CA PHE A 145 17.51 -4.52 -8.92
C PHE A 145 18.71 -4.14 -8.06
N LEU A 146 18.55 -3.11 -7.24
CA LEU A 146 19.60 -2.64 -6.35
C LEU A 146 19.67 -3.49 -5.09
N LEU A 147 20.87 -3.94 -4.73
CA LEU A 147 21.16 -4.59 -3.45
C LEU A 147 22.30 -3.89 -2.73
N HIS A 148 22.24 -3.92 -1.40
CA HIS A 148 23.30 -3.54 -0.49
C HIS A 148 24.05 -4.78 0.00
N ARG A 149 25.37 -4.70 0.11
CA ARG A 149 26.19 -5.72 0.76
C ARG A 149 26.39 -5.34 2.21
N ASP A 150 25.79 -6.09 3.11
CA ASP A 150 26.03 -5.94 4.53
C ASP A 150 27.51 -6.14 4.85
N ALA A 151 28.12 -5.17 5.54
CA ALA A 151 29.57 -5.17 5.78
C ALA A 151 29.99 -6.18 6.86
N GLU A 152 29.08 -6.55 7.77
CA GLU A 152 29.37 -7.42 8.91
C GLU A 152 29.11 -8.90 8.57
N ALA A 153 27.94 -9.18 7.99
CA ALA A 153 27.50 -10.51 7.56
C ALA A 153 28.00 -10.87 6.16
N GLY A 154 28.34 -9.89 5.33
CA GLY A 154 28.84 -10.09 3.96
C GLY A 154 27.79 -10.55 2.95
N CYS A 155 26.51 -10.62 3.35
CA CYS A 155 25.36 -10.99 2.54
C CYS A 155 24.81 -9.79 1.74
N TRP A 156 24.04 -10.10 0.70
CA TRP A 156 23.31 -9.10 -0.07
C TRP A 156 21.89 -8.96 0.45
N GLU A 157 21.43 -7.72 0.62
CA GLU A 157 20.13 -7.38 1.16
C GLU A 157 19.50 -6.21 0.39
N LEU A 158 18.18 -6.09 0.49
CA LEU A 158 17.48 -4.91 0.01
C LEU A 158 17.79 -3.70 0.91
N PRO A 159 17.80 -2.45 0.39
CA PRO A 159 17.78 -1.25 1.20
C PRO A 159 16.59 -1.24 2.18
N GLY A 160 16.78 -0.61 3.34
CA GLY A 160 15.79 -0.57 4.42
C GLY A 160 16.39 -0.90 5.79
N GLY A 161 15.55 -1.24 6.76
CA GLY A 161 15.99 -1.41 8.14
C GLY A 161 14.83 -1.65 9.12
N GLU A 162 15.04 -1.25 10.37
CA GLU A 162 13.99 -1.24 11.40
C GLU A 162 12.88 -0.24 11.00
N GLY A 163 11.66 -0.74 10.90
CA GLY A 163 10.49 0.04 10.51
C GLY A 163 9.75 0.62 11.72
N TRP A 164 9.04 1.72 11.51
CA TRP A 164 8.23 2.38 12.53
C TRP A 164 6.91 2.91 11.94
N GLU A 165 5.99 3.27 12.82
CA GLU A 165 4.64 3.76 12.50
C GLU A 165 4.57 5.29 12.60
N GLU A 166 4.02 5.94 11.58
CA GLU A 166 3.71 7.37 11.63
C GLU A 166 2.71 7.65 12.75
N GLU A 167 3.08 8.53 13.69
CA GLU A 167 2.22 8.91 14.82
C GLU A 167 1.17 9.98 14.46
N LYS A 168 1.34 10.66 13.33
CA LYS A 168 0.55 11.84 12.93
C LYS A 168 -0.26 11.59 11.68
N LEU A 169 -1.47 12.15 11.65
CA LEU A 169 -2.41 12.06 10.52
C LEU A 169 -2.93 10.63 10.24
N VAL A 170 -2.76 9.73 11.19
CA VAL A 170 -3.05 8.30 11.04
C VAL A 170 -4.36 7.91 11.71
N GLY A 171 -5.30 7.41 10.89
CA GLY A 171 -6.37 6.54 11.36
C GLY A 171 -6.05 5.05 11.17
N TRP A 172 -4.95 4.71 10.46
CA TRP A 172 -4.67 3.37 9.96
C TRP A 172 -3.18 3.19 9.61
N ASP A 173 -2.27 3.17 10.59
CA ASP A 173 -0.83 2.93 10.28
C ASP A 173 -0.17 1.80 11.05
N VAL A 174 -0.95 1.03 11.82
CA VAL A 174 -0.45 -0.19 12.48
C VAL A 174 0.14 -1.17 11.45
N GLY A 175 -0.31 -1.11 10.19
CA GLY A 175 0.20 -1.96 9.12
C GLY A 175 1.28 -1.33 8.24
N ALA A 176 1.26 -0.02 7.95
CA ALA A 176 2.15 0.50 6.90
C ALA A 176 3.53 0.85 7.45
N ARG A 177 4.54 0.80 6.57
CA ARG A 177 5.93 1.20 6.88
C ARG A 177 6.48 2.17 5.84
N ILE A 178 5.61 2.78 5.02
CA ILE A 178 6.00 3.66 3.90
C ILE A 178 6.83 4.84 4.38
N GLY A 179 6.37 5.57 5.40
CA GLY A 179 7.11 6.71 5.95
C GLY A 179 8.50 6.32 6.44
N SER A 180 8.58 5.26 7.25
CA SER A 180 9.88 4.75 7.72
C SER A 180 10.82 4.32 6.60
N LEU A 181 10.31 3.65 5.56
CA LEU A 181 11.13 3.17 4.46
C LEU A 181 11.61 4.31 3.56
N GLN A 182 10.80 5.38 3.38
CA GLN A 182 11.25 6.60 2.70
C GLN A 182 12.43 7.24 3.44
N GLU A 183 12.35 7.40 4.77
CA GLU A 183 13.44 7.98 5.56
C GLU A 183 14.71 7.11 5.53
N LEU A 184 14.56 5.79 5.69
CA LEU A 184 15.68 4.84 5.64
C LEU A 184 16.38 4.88 4.28
N THR A 185 15.60 4.85 3.19
CA THR A 185 16.15 4.88 1.83
C THR A 185 16.84 6.22 1.54
N GLN A 186 16.26 7.34 1.99
CA GLN A 186 16.89 8.66 1.88
C GLN A 186 18.21 8.71 2.65
N ALA A 187 18.27 8.14 3.86
CA ALA A 187 19.48 8.13 4.67
C ALA A 187 20.58 7.22 4.08
N GLN A 188 20.19 6.06 3.53
CA GLN A 188 21.10 5.05 2.99
C GLN A 188 21.62 5.39 1.59
N LEU A 189 20.75 5.92 0.73
CA LEU A 189 21.01 6.11 -0.70
C LEU A 189 21.01 7.58 -1.13
N GLY A 190 20.48 8.49 -0.30
CA GLY A 190 20.18 9.86 -0.74
C GLY A 190 19.03 9.94 -1.76
N LEU A 191 18.24 8.86 -1.90
CA LEU A 191 17.15 8.73 -2.86
C LEU A 191 15.81 9.13 -2.24
N GLU A 192 15.17 10.14 -2.84
CA GLU A 192 13.82 10.55 -2.48
C GLU A 192 12.78 9.64 -3.16
N VAL A 193 12.25 8.66 -2.42
CA VAL A 193 11.24 7.73 -2.90
C VAL A 193 9.85 8.37 -2.84
N SER A 194 9.30 8.77 -3.99
CA SER A 194 8.03 9.52 -4.06
C SER A 194 6.76 8.68 -3.88
N TRP A 195 6.87 7.36 -4.02
CA TRP A 195 5.82 6.38 -3.79
C TRP A 195 6.44 4.98 -3.65
N MET A 196 5.68 4.02 -3.14
CA MET A 196 6.06 2.60 -3.18
C MET A 196 4.80 1.72 -3.18
N SER A 197 4.94 0.43 -3.50
CA SER A 197 3.81 -0.51 -3.51
C SER A 197 4.16 -1.80 -2.78
N TYR A 198 3.26 -2.30 -1.94
CA TYR A 198 3.43 -3.55 -1.22
C TYR A 198 3.72 -4.73 -2.15
N ILE A 199 4.68 -5.56 -1.77
CA ILE A 199 5.00 -6.83 -2.44
C ILE A 199 4.51 -7.98 -1.57
N GLU A 200 5.09 -8.13 -0.38
CA GLU A 200 4.81 -9.24 0.52
C GLU A 200 5.23 -8.93 1.97
N ASP A 201 4.84 -9.82 2.89
CA ASP A 201 5.32 -9.86 4.27
C ASP A 201 6.14 -11.14 4.44
N VAL A 202 7.40 -11.00 4.86
CA VAL A 202 8.35 -12.11 5.05
C VAL A 202 8.57 -12.34 6.54
N GLU A 203 8.45 -13.58 6.99
CA GLU A 203 8.73 -13.93 8.37
C GLU A 203 10.24 -13.98 8.64
N GLU A 204 10.68 -13.26 9.67
CA GLU A 204 12.05 -13.24 10.20
C GLU A 204 12.09 -13.84 11.62
N GLU A 205 13.29 -14.01 12.17
CA GLU A 205 13.49 -14.56 13.52
C GLU A 205 12.72 -13.73 14.57
N ASP A 206 12.91 -12.41 14.55
CA ASP A 206 12.39 -11.47 15.54
C ASP A 206 11.08 -10.75 15.13
N GLY A 207 10.54 -11.02 13.94
CA GLY A 207 9.37 -10.28 13.47
C GLY A 207 8.95 -10.58 12.04
N ILE A 208 8.23 -9.63 11.45
CA ILE A 208 7.85 -9.61 10.04
C ILE A 208 8.59 -8.47 9.34
N CYS A 209 9.16 -8.78 8.19
CA CYS A 209 9.69 -7.80 7.24
C CYS A 209 8.64 -7.49 6.17
N ARG A 210 8.20 -6.23 6.11
CA ARG A 210 7.32 -5.79 5.02
C ARG A 210 8.15 -5.31 3.84
N VAL A 211 7.94 -5.92 2.68
CA VAL A 211 8.67 -5.59 1.46
C VAL A 211 7.80 -4.72 0.56
N TYR A 212 8.36 -3.61 0.11
CA TYR A 212 7.76 -2.72 -0.88
C TYR A 212 8.60 -2.71 -2.16
N GLY A 213 7.99 -2.38 -3.29
CA GLY A 213 8.65 -2.14 -4.56
C GLY A 213 8.52 -0.69 -5.00
N PHE A 214 9.54 -0.22 -5.70
CA PHE A 214 9.63 1.08 -6.34
C PHE A 214 10.35 0.95 -7.67
N SER A 215 9.86 1.64 -8.69
CA SER A 215 10.47 1.66 -10.02
C SER A 215 10.51 3.08 -10.55
N ASP A 216 11.63 3.50 -11.12
CA ASP A 216 11.74 4.80 -11.78
C ASP A 216 12.74 4.70 -12.93
N GLU A 217 12.30 5.11 -14.13
CA GLU A 217 13.09 5.09 -15.36
C GLU A 217 14.26 6.09 -15.34
N THR A 218 14.21 7.06 -14.42
CA THR A 218 15.20 8.15 -14.32
C THR A 218 16.33 7.85 -13.32
N LEU A 219 16.35 6.66 -12.72
CA LEU A 219 17.39 6.27 -11.77
C LEU A 219 18.77 6.23 -12.46
N ASP A 220 19.72 6.94 -11.86
CA ASP A 220 21.13 6.89 -12.27
C ASP A 220 21.82 5.69 -11.62
N LEU A 221 21.95 4.59 -12.37
CA LEU A 221 22.55 3.35 -11.85
C LEU A 221 23.98 3.58 -11.35
N ASP A 222 24.76 4.42 -12.02
CA ASP A 222 26.16 4.67 -11.70
C ASP A 222 26.29 5.47 -10.39
N ALA A 223 25.33 6.34 -10.11
CA ALA A 223 25.28 7.08 -8.85
C ALA A 223 25.08 6.14 -7.65
N PHE A 224 24.27 5.09 -7.82
CA PHE A 224 23.96 4.12 -6.76
C PHE A 224 24.93 2.93 -6.68
N ALA A 225 25.71 2.65 -7.73
CA ALA A 225 26.66 1.53 -7.77
C ALA A 225 27.99 1.85 -7.04
N ASN A 226 27.91 2.22 -5.75
CA ASN A 226 29.07 2.57 -4.93
C ASN A 226 28.85 2.20 -3.46
N GLY A 227 29.93 2.13 -2.67
CA GLY A 227 29.81 2.08 -1.21
C GLY A 227 29.12 0.83 -0.62
N GLY A 228 29.17 -0.30 -1.34
CA GLY A 228 28.52 -1.55 -0.92
C GLY A 228 27.26 -1.89 -1.69
N TYR A 229 26.80 -1.01 -2.59
CA TYR A 229 25.63 -1.25 -3.42
C TYR A 229 26.00 -1.70 -4.84
N ASP A 230 25.19 -2.58 -5.41
CA ASP A 230 25.36 -3.08 -6.78
C ASP A 230 24.01 -3.47 -7.39
N TRP A 231 23.95 -3.48 -8.73
CA TRP A 231 22.75 -3.78 -9.50
C TRP A 231 22.82 -5.18 -10.09
N PHE A 232 21.71 -5.90 -9.99
CA PHE A 232 21.63 -7.28 -10.46
C PHE A 232 20.40 -7.49 -11.33
N THR A 233 20.59 -8.17 -12.45
CA THR A 233 19.48 -8.76 -13.20
C THR A 233 18.84 -9.88 -12.37
N LYS A 234 17.59 -10.23 -12.69
CA LYS A 234 16.91 -11.38 -12.08
C LYS A 234 17.74 -12.67 -12.17
N SER A 235 18.36 -12.91 -13.33
CA SER A 235 19.19 -14.09 -13.56
C SER A 235 20.42 -14.11 -12.65
N GLU A 236 21.06 -12.96 -12.42
CA GLU A 236 22.20 -12.84 -11.51
C GLU A 236 21.80 -13.02 -10.05
N LEU A 237 20.64 -12.50 -9.64
CA LEU A 237 20.07 -12.71 -8.31
C LEU A 237 19.88 -14.20 -8.03
N GLN A 238 19.21 -14.91 -8.94
CA GLN A 238 18.95 -16.34 -8.81
C GLN A 238 20.25 -17.17 -8.73
N GLN A 239 21.28 -16.80 -9.50
CA GLN A 239 22.59 -17.47 -9.45
C GLN A 239 23.33 -17.22 -8.14
N ARG A 240 23.18 -16.03 -7.55
CA ARG A 240 23.93 -15.61 -6.35
C ARG A 240 23.26 -16.03 -5.04
N LEU A 241 21.95 -15.85 -4.95
CA LEU A 241 21.15 -16.07 -3.73
C LEU A 241 20.45 -17.42 -3.74
N GLY A 242 20.19 -17.97 -4.94
CA GLY A 242 19.37 -19.15 -5.15
C GLY A 242 17.90 -18.79 -5.38
N GLU A 243 17.20 -19.58 -6.19
CA GLU A 243 15.81 -19.33 -6.61
C GLU A 243 14.82 -19.24 -5.44
N SER A 244 15.10 -19.92 -4.33
CA SER A 244 14.23 -19.93 -3.14
C SER A 244 14.45 -18.75 -2.20
N ASP A 245 15.43 -17.88 -2.47
CA ASP A 245 15.72 -16.73 -1.62
C ASP A 245 14.55 -15.73 -1.58
N ALA A 246 14.35 -15.07 -0.43
CA ALA A 246 13.24 -14.12 -0.25
C ALA A 246 13.29 -12.95 -1.24
N ILE A 247 14.49 -12.47 -1.59
CA ILE A 247 14.66 -11.38 -2.56
C ILE A 247 14.26 -11.85 -3.96
N CYS A 248 14.60 -13.07 -4.33
CA CYS A 248 14.20 -13.64 -5.62
C CYS A 248 12.67 -13.79 -5.72
N ARG A 249 12.01 -14.23 -4.64
CA ARG A 249 10.54 -14.30 -4.58
C ARG A 249 9.88 -12.92 -4.64
N ALA A 250 10.46 -11.91 -4.00
CA ALA A 250 9.97 -10.53 -4.07
C ALA A 250 10.07 -9.98 -5.49
N VAL A 251 11.16 -10.25 -6.20
CA VAL A 251 11.33 -9.92 -7.64
C VAL A 251 10.31 -10.64 -8.51
N ASP A 252 10.11 -11.94 -8.30
CA ASP A 252 9.10 -12.71 -9.02
C ASP A 252 7.71 -12.13 -8.83
N THR A 253 7.34 -11.82 -7.58
CA THR A 253 6.05 -11.24 -7.22
C THR A 253 5.90 -9.84 -7.79
N TRP A 254 6.94 -9.00 -7.70
CA TRP A 254 6.96 -7.66 -8.27
C TRP A 254 6.62 -7.72 -9.77
N GLN A 255 7.31 -8.56 -10.54
CA GLN A 255 7.18 -8.67 -11.99
C GLN A 255 5.95 -9.44 -12.50
N GLN A 256 5.04 -9.90 -11.63
CA GLN A 256 3.81 -10.57 -12.05
C GLN A 256 2.92 -9.61 -12.87
N ALA A 257 2.73 -9.92 -14.15
CA ALA A 257 1.98 -9.08 -15.08
C ALA A 257 0.47 -9.03 -14.81
N ASP A 258 -0.06 -10.03 -14.10
CA ASP A 258 -1.46 -10.12 -13.71
C ASP A 258 -1.77 -9.39 -12.39
N VAL A 259 -0.76 -8.88 -11.67
CA VAL A 259 -0.95 -8.10 -10.45
C VAL A 259 -1.00 -6.61 -10.77
N ILE A 260 -2.13 -5.99 -10.45
CA ILE A 260 -2.38 -4.55 -10.59
C ILE A 260 -1.88 -3.81 -9.35
N ARG A 261 -0.84 -3.00 -9.52
CA ARG A 261 -0.22 -2.25 -8.41
C ARG A 261 -0.59 -0.78 -8.45
N GLY A 262 -0.87 -0.23 -7.26
CA GLY A 262 -1.06 1.20 -7.03
C GLY A 262 0.12 1.84 -6.30
N LYS A 263 0.11 3.17 -6.20
CA LYS A 263 1.15 3.97 -5.52
C LYS A 263 0.73 4.32 -4.10
N GLY A 264 1.42 3.74 -3.12
CA GLY A 264 1.33 4.11 -1.71
C GLY A 264 2.23 5.30 -1.40
N LYS A 265 1.79 6.17 -0.51
CA LYS A 265 2.52 7.37 -0.06
C LYS A 265 2.42 7.48 1.45
N ALA A 266 3.43 8.09 2.07
CA ALA A 266 3.41 8.32 3.50
C ALA A 266 2.36 9.36 3.89
N CYS A 267 1.84 9.25 5.11
CA CYS A 267 0.78 10.14 5.62
C CYS A 267 1.24 11.60 5.64
N HIS A 268 2.51 11.88 5.94
CA HIS A 268 3.03 13.24 5.90
C HIS A 268 3.03 13.87 4.48
N GLN A 269 2.99 13.05 3.42
CA GLN A 269 2.88 13.52 2.02
C GLN A 269 1.42 13.81 1.61
N SER A 270 0.43 13.44 2.42
CA SER A 270 -1.00 13.56 2.07
C SER A 270 -1.52 15.00 1.98
N ARG A 271 -0.76 15.98 2.48
CA ARG A 271 -1.19 17.40 2.58
C ARG A 271 -1.41 18.12 1.25
N HIS A 272 -1.12 17.52 0.11
CA HIS A 272 -1.23 18.18 -1.20
C HIS A 272 -2.02 17.38 -2.24
N GLN A 273 -2.74 16.32 -1.86
CA GLN A 273 -3.40 15.46 -2.86
C GLN A 273 -4.67 16.09 -3.47
N PHE A 274 -5.27 17.07 -2.79
CA PHE A 274 -6.57 17.66 -3.21
C PHE A 274 -6.59 19.20 -3.26
N GLU A 275 -5.46 19.88 -3.01
CA GLU A 275 -5.30 21.32 -3.24
C GLU A 275 -4.78 21.63 -4.65
#